data_AF-A0AAJ4AH38-F1
#
_entry.id   AF-A0AAJ4AH38-F1
#
_cell.length_a   1.000
_cell.length_b   1.000
_cell.length_c   1.000
_cell.angle_alpha   90.00
_cell.angle_beta   90.00
_cell.angle_gamma   90.00
#
_symmetry.space_group_name_H-M   'P 1'
#
loop_
_entity.id
_entity.type
_entity.pdbx_description
1 polymer ?
#
loop_
_entity_poly.entity_id
_entity_poly.type
_entity_poly.pdbx_seq_one_letter_code
_entity_poly.pdbx_strand_id
1 'polypeptide(L)'
;MFAILRVLMLSVFVYGCASSDYAQKSAQINEPQNPTSQKNGQESAPLTPNPISASGHDVDIFLNTVRFIDTSKSVNEQNERIPLNGLYTKLLIYTAYDNDTCSQDKSCVIKDLEYKKRWGLTRFFFPKRVTLNASAKVDLGVYKTTVSLLSIDETSSSEVGSRWERYIIDDHTTEPLFLVPQNITHATLDYSFTGNEDTSFSSAKALDIAIGAVSIVSPTSSLITSLNKQSVSDKSAAIDKAIANAFSESLIETKTLGLRMDSWSVGDTYTLKMKLPKDEKTDWEAEKLATVGIWSVRFDAPRISAIYPYHVCGKDSSGQPNAIKGKNCFESYAKAKEAVFGEFKRNRDYHRVLDTELYKLNDSNKVSVSSLIGELPSVKRLNDKTYLTAFASGSLNRDGIQDMNTACADISREMTKLGLSVVDTSLVIYSTFLSSSLVKLDANAWETNLAMMKSCDLSVGELKATTI
;
A
#
# COMPACT_ATOMS: atom_id res chain seq x y z
N MET A 1 -44.69 -54.53 -21.64
CA MET A 1 -45.72 -53.75 -22.35
C MET A 1 -44.98 -52.63 -23.09
N PHE A 2 -44.78 -52.82 -24.40
CA PHE A 2 -44.27 -51.93 -25.47
C PHE A 2 -43.11 -50.94 -25.17
N ALA A 3 -41.89 -51.17 -25.68
CA ALA A 3 -41.40 -50.93 -27.06
C ALA A 3 -41.20 -49.43 -27.37
N ILE A 4 -39.95 -48.97 -27.46
CA ILE A 4 -39.22 -48.65 -28.72
C ILE A 4 -39.82 -47.49 -29.52
N LEU A 5 -39.10 -46.36 -29.63
CA LEU A 5 -39.13 -45.51 -30.82
C LEU A 5 -37.78 -44.81 -31.09
N ARG A 6 -37.12 -45.30 -32.16
CA ARG A 6 -36.26 -44.67 -33.20
C ARG A 6 -35.59 -43.31 -32.90
N VAL A 7 -34.27 -43.18 -32.98
CA VAL A 7 -33.39 -43.15 -34.18
C VAL A 7 -33.73 -42.01 -35.16
N LEU A 8 -32.84 -41.01 -35.23
CA LEU A 8 -32.46 -40.34 -36.48
C LEU A 8 -31.03 -39.79 -36.32
N MET A 9 -30.13 -40.40 -37.09
CA MET A 9 -28.76 -39.98 -37.40
C MET A 9 -28.72 -39.58 -38.89
N LEU A 10 -27.63 -38.92 -39.30
CA LEU A 10 -27.25 -38.43 -40.65
C LEU A 10 -27.77 -37.02 -40.99
N SER A 11 -26.98 -36.05 -41.49
CA SER A 11 -25.74 -36.14 -42.29
C SER A 11 -24.86 -34.88 -42.15
N VAL A 12 -23.58 -35.09 -42.48
CA VAL A 12 -22.48 -34.16 -42.70
C VAL A 12 -22.75 -33.18 -43.85
N PHE A 13 -22.37 -31.90 -43.69
CA PHE A 13 -21.92 -31.02 -44.78
C PHE A 13 -20.69 -30.23 -44.32
N VAL A 14 -19.62 -30.33 -45.10
CA VAL A 14 -18.39 -29.53 -45.02
C VAL A 14 -18.43 -28.52 -46.17
N TYR A 15 -18.08 -27.26 -45.87
CA TYR A 15 -17.34 -26.24 -46.66
C TYR A 15 -17.93 -24.84 -46.51
N GLY A 16 -17.05 -23.86 -46.30
CA GLY A 16 -17.28 -22.48 -46.72
C GLY A 16 -16.81 -21.41 -45.75
N CYS A 17 -15.63 -20.85 -46.02
CA CYS A 17 -15.06 -19.67 -45.40
C CYS A 17 -16.04 -18.47 -45.35
N ALA A 18 -16.05 -17.76 -44.22
CA ALA A 18 -16.36 -16.33 -44.19
C ALA A 18 -15.66 -15.69 -42.97
N SER A 19 -14.65 -14.89 -43.27
CA SER A 19 -14.10 -13.86 -42.39
C SER A 19 -15.21 -12.89 -41.97
N SER A 20 -15.42 -12.69 -40.67
CA SER A 20 -16.19 -11.57 -40.17
C SER A 20 -15.33 -10.73 -39.24
N ASP A 21 -15.00 -9.54 -39.73
CA ASP A 21 -14.47 -8.41 -38.99
C ASP A 21 -15.26 -8.18 -37.70
N TYR A 22 -14.62 -8.40 -36.55
CA TYR A 22 -15.10 -7.85 -35.29
C TYR A 22 -14.70 -6.37 -35.24
N ALA A 23 -15.59 -5.53 -35.78
CA ALA A 23 -15.56 -4.10 -35.53
C ALA A 23 -15.71 -3.85 -34.02
N GLN A 24 -14.67 -3.29 -33.42
CA GLN A 24 -14.70 -2.72 -32.08
C GLN A 24 -15.76 -1.61 -32.05
N LYS A 25 -16.94 -1.93 -31.49
CA LYS A 25 -17.91 -0.91 -31.09
C LYS A 25 -17.50 -0.43 -29.70
N SER A 26 -16.68 0.61 -29.67
CA SER A 26 -16.34 1.39 -28.48
C SER A 26 -17.63 1.83 -27.78
N ALA A 27 -17.90 1.25 -26.61
CA ALA A 27 -18.90 1.76 -25.69
C ALA A 27 -18.40 3.12 -25.17
N GLN A 28 -19.05 4.20 -25.59
CA GLN A 28 -18.90 5.50 -24.94
C GLN A 28 -19.42 5.35 -23.50
N ILE A 29 -18.48 5.30 -22.56
CA ILE A 29 -18.78 5.49 -21.14
C ILE A 29 -19.08 6.97 -21.00
N ASN A 30 -20.37 7.28 -20.79
CA ASN A 30 -20.80 8.62 -20.45
C ASN A 30 -20.12 9.04 -19.14
N GLU A 31 -19.39 10.14 -19.24
CA GLU A 31 -18.81 10.92 -18.15
C GLU A 31 -19.92 11.24 -17.13
N PRO A 32 -19.78 10.88 -15.84
CA PRO A 32 -20.75 11.29 -14.84
C PRO A 32 -20.69 12.81 -14.66
N GLN A 33 -21.82 13.45 -14.97
CA GLN A 33 -22.02 14.88 -14.77
C GLN A 33 -21.78 15.25 -13.30
N ASN A 34 -20.93 16.25 -13.14
CA ASN A 34 -20.54 16.90 -11.91
C ASN A 34 -21.77 17.52 -11.21
N PRO A 35 -22.18 17.08 -10.00
CA PRO A 35 -23.24 17.79 -9.29
C PRO A 35 -22.68 19.07 -8.68
N THR A 36 -23.19 20.17 -9.20
CA THR A 36 -23.03 21.55 -8.74
C THR A 36 -23.20 21.66 -7.23
N SER A 37 -22.15 22.13 -6.56
CA SER A 37 -22.11 22.49 -5.15
C SER A 37 -23.13 23.60 -4.84
N GLN A 38 -24.22 23.26 -4.16
CA GLN A 38 -25.03 24.24 -3.42
C GLN A 38 -24.66 24.16 -1.94
N LYS A 39 -23.90 25.17 -1.51
CA LYS A 39 -23.73 25.55 -0.10
C LYS A 39 -25.09 25.94 0.47
N ASN A 40 -25.58 25.22 1.46
CA ASN A 40 -26.43 25.78 2.51
C ASN A 40 -25.94 25.24 3.86
N GLY A 41 -25.47 26.16 4.69
CA GLY A 41 -25.05 25.89 6.05
C GLY A 41 -26.26 25.71 6.95
N GLN A 42 -26.26 24.62 7.72
CA GLN A 42 -27.06 24.53 8.92
C GLN A 42 -26.26 23.73 9.95
N GLU A 43 -25.61 24.49 10.82
CA GLU A 43 -24.86 24.03 11.99
C GLU A 43 -25.80 23.25 12.91
N SER A 44 -25.64 21.92 12.95
CA SER A 44 -26.34 21.05 13.89
C SER A 44 -25.45 20.85 15.11
N ALA A 45 -25.97 21.21 16.28
CA ALA A 45 -25.29 21.05 17.56
C ALA A 45 -24.90 19.57 17.83
N PRO A 46 -23.78 19.31 18.52
CA PRO A 46 -23.38 17.96 18.85
C PRO A 46 -24.37 17.33 19.84
N LEU A 47 -25.02 16.25 19.41
CA LEU A 47 -25.77 15.37 20.29
C LEU A 47 -24.77 14.67 21.22
N THR A 48 -24.68 15.11 22.46
CA THR A 48 -24.03 14.36 23.54
C THR A 48 -24.88 13.12 23.86
N PRO A 49 -24.36 11.90 23.70
CA PRO A 49 -25.11 10.70 24.07
C PRO A 49 -25.22 10.63 25.59
N ASN A 50 -26.44 10.50 26.10
CA ASN A 50 -26.68 10.16 27.50
C ASN A 50 -26.11 8.76 27.79
N PRO A 51 -25.31 8.57 28.84
CA PRO A 51 -24.84 7.25 29.23
C PRO A 51 -26.02 6.43 29.76
N ILE A 52 -26.41 5.40 29.00
CA ILE A 52 -27.32 4.36 29.48
C ILE A 52 -26.52 3.52 30.47
N SER A 53 -26.85 3.67 31.75
CA SER A 53 -26.34 2.80 32.82
C SER A 53 -26.94 1.40 32.66
N ALA A 54 -26.24 0.55 31.92
CA ALA A 54 -26.57 -0.87 31.79
C ALA A 54 -25.98 -1.63 32.99
N SER A 55 -26.86 -2.28 33.75
CA SER A 55 -26.50 -3.12 34.89
C SER A 55 -25.73 -4.36 34.45
N GLY A 56 -24.40 -4.32 34.59
CA GLY A 56 -23.59 -5.29 35.34
C GLY A 56 -23.44 -6.76 34.91
N HIS A 57 -24.25 -7.36 34.01
CA HIS A 57 -24.13 -8.83 33.79
C HIS A 57 -24.27 -9.39 32.37
N ASP A 58 -24.41 -8.59 31.30
CA ASP A 58 -24.56 -9.13 29.93
C ASP A 58 -23.53 -8.63 28.89
N VAL A 59 -22.51 -7.86 29.31
CA VAL A 59 -21.51 -7.33 28.36
C VAL A 59 -20.50 -8.41 27.91
N ASP A 60 -20.28 -9.44 28.73
CA ASP A 60 -19.32 -10.52 28.42
C ASP A 60 -19.80 -11.48 27.31
N ILE A 61 -21.11 -11.58 27.05
CA ILE A 61 -21.64 -12.47 26.01
C ILE A 61 -21.38 -11.90 24.61
N PHE A 62 -21.31 -10.57 24.49
CA PHE A 62 -21.03 -9.89 23.21
C PHE A 62 -19.54 -9.76 22.89
N LEU A 63 -18.64 -9.88 23.88
CA LEU A 63 -17.19 -9.80 23.65
C LEU A 63 -16.63 -11.00 22.87
N ASN A 64 -17.36 -12.12 22.79
CA ASN A 64 -17.00 -13.32 22.03
C ASN A 64 -17.69 -13.42 20.65
N THR A 65 -18.14 -12.29 20.08
CA THR A 65 -18.88 -12.27 18.81
C THR A 65 -18.00 -12.39 17.56
N VAL A 66 -16.70 -12.12 17.64
CA VAL A 66 -15.76 -12.30 16.51
C VAL A 66 -15.23 -13.74 16.52
N ARG A 67 -15.70 -14.56 15.58
CA ARG A 67 -15.43 -16.01 15.55
C ARG A 67 -14.44 -16.42 14.45
N PHE A 68 -14.45 -15.72 13.32
CA PHE A 68 -13.70 -16.11 12.13
C PHE A 68 -12.33 -15.42 12.04
N ILE A 69 -12.15 -14.30 12.74
CA ILE A 69 -10.88 -13.58 12.80
C ILE A 69 -10.21 -13.71 14.17
N ASP A 70 -9.03 -14.32 14.20
CA ASP A 70 -8.13 -14.34 15.35
C ASP A 70 -6.87 -13.54 15.03
N THR A 71 -6.37 -12.77 15.99
CA THR A 71 -5.18 -11.92 15.79
C THR A 71 -4.29 -11.99 16.99
N SER A 72 -2.99 -12.16 16.77
CA SER A 72 -1.98 -12.10 17.81
C SER A 72 -0.90 -11.10 17.45
N LYS A 73 -0.37 -10.41 18.46
CA LYS A 73 0.76 -9.50 18.30
C LYS A 73 2.01 -10.18 18.88
N SER A 74 3.05 -10.36 18.07
CA SER A 74 4.37 -10.77 18.53
C SER A 74 5.27 -9.54 18.58
N VAL A 75 5.65 -9.17 19.79
CA VAL A 75 6.44 -7.97 20.08
C VAL A 75 7.73 -8.41 20.73
N ASN A 76 8.87 -8.06 20.11
CA ASN A 76 10.14 -8.29 20.78
C ASN A 76 10.44 -7.08 21.68
N GLU A 77 10.10 -7.19 22.97
CA GLU A 77 10.31 -6.12 23.95
C GLU A 77 11.79 -5.82 24.22
N GLN A 78 12.70 -6.76 23.90
CA GLN A 78 14.13 -6.63 24.13
C GLN A 78 14.83 -5.82 23.04
N ASN A 79 14.20 -5.70 21.88
CA ASN A 79 14.75 -4.93 20.78
C ASN A 79 14.54 -3.43 20.99
N GLU A 80 15.53 -2.65 20.56
CA GLU A 80 15.44 -1.20 20.57
C GLU A 80 14.26 -0.70 19.73
N ARG A 81 13.51 0.26 20.28
CA ARG A 81 12.37 0.88 19.60
C ARG A 81 12.84 2.05 18.74
N ILE A 82 12.46 2.01 17.47
CA ILE A 82 12.79 2.98 16.43
C ILE A 82 11.50 3.70 16.05
N PRO A 83 11.42 5.03 16.23
CA PRO A 83 10.29 5.78 15.72
C PRO A 83 10.31 5.75 14.18
N LEU A 84 9.17 5.42 13.57
CA LEU A 84 9.06 5.39 12.10
C LEU A 84 8.88 6.80 11.51
N ASN A 85 8.55 7.79 12.33
CA ASN A 85 8.28 9.16 11.92
C ASN A 85 9.40 9.77 11.07
N GLY A 86 9.04 10.27 9.89
CA GLY A 86 9.99 10.86 8.95
C GLY A 86 10.83 9.85 8.17
N LEU A 87 10.57 8.56 8.30
CA LEU A 87 11.28 7.50 7.60
C LEU A 87 10.36 6.81 6.59
N TYR A 88 10.97 6.27 5.54
CA TYR A 88 10.30 5.43 4.59
C TYR A 88 10.18 4.02 5.14
N THR A 89 9.03 3.40 5.00
CA THR A 89 8.91 1.96 5.19
C THR A 89 7.96 1.40 4.14
N LYS A 90 7.82 0.09 4.11
CA LYS A 90 6.80 -0.60 3.32
C LYS A 90 6.09 -1.60 4.21
N LEU A 91 4.83 -1.82 3.90
CA LEU A 91 4.06 -2.90 4.49
C LEU A 91 4.50 -4.21 3.85
N LEU A 92 4.69 -5.23 4.68
CA LEU A 92 5.04 -6.56 4.26
C LEU A 92 3.98 -7.51 4.79
N ILE A 93 3.28 -8.17 3.88
CA ILE A 93 2.30 -9.20 4.20
C ILE A 93 2.85 -10.52 3.67
N TYR A 94 2.86 -11.52 4.54
CA TYR A 94 3.29 -12.88 4.22
C TYR A 94 2.20 -13.83 4.65
N THR A 95 1.97 -14.86 3.88
CA THR A 95 1.34 -16.07 4.40
C THR A 95 2.34 -16.78 5.33
N ALA A 96 1.89 -17.18 6.51
CA ALA A 96 2.70 -18.02 7.39
C ALA A 96 2.52 -19.48 6.96
N TYR A 97 3.11 -19.87 5.82
CA TYR A 97 3.26 -21.28 5.44
C TYR A 97 4.51 -21.91 6.06
N ASP A 98 5.42 -21.08 6.60
CA ASP A 98 6.74 -21.53 6.96
C ASP A 98 6.68 -22.53 8.12
N ASN A 99 7.20 -23.72 7.86
CA ASN A 99 7.28 -24.82 8.81
C ASN A 99 7.96 -24.36 10.10
N ASP A 100 8.86 -23.37 10.09
CA ASP A 100 9.52 -22.91 11.33
C ASP A 100 8.57 -22.13 12.26
N THR A 101 7.61 -21.37 11.72
CA THR A 101 6.59 -20.68 12.53
C THR A 101 5.43 -21.58 12.96
N CYS A 102 5.10 -22.60 12.17
CA CYS A 102 4.05 -23.56 12.50
C CYS A 102 4.53 -24.85 13.18
N SER A 103 5.83 -25.15 13.19
CA SER A 103 6.37 -26.40 13.77
C SER A 103 6.29 -26.43 15.30
N GLN A 104 6.33 -25.27 15.96
CA GLN A 104 6.24 -25.19 17.42
C GLN A 104 4.79 -25.21 17.93
N ASP A 105 3.84 -24.75 17.12
CA ASP A 105 2.42 -24.73 17.47
C ASP A 105 1.69 -25.84 16.71
N LYS A 106 1.40 -26.97 17.39
CA LYS A 106 0.62 -28.08 16.81
C LYS A 106 -0.76 -27.67 16.28
N SER A 107 -1.26 -26.48 16.64
CA SER A 107 -2.53 -25.93 16.12
C SER A 107 -2.36 -25.17 14.80
N CYS A 108 -1.12 -24.94 14.36
CA CYS A 108 -0.73 -24.25 13.12
C CYS A 108 -0.67 -25.24 11.94
N VAL A 109 -1.67 -26.10 11.80
CA VAL A 109 -1.85 -26.89 10.58
C VAL A 109 -2.95 -26.22 9.79
N ILE A 110 -2.59 -25.63 8.65
CA ILE A 110 -3.58 -25.19 7.66
C ILE A 110 -4.30 -26.45 7.21
N LYS A 111 -5.58 -26.57 7.55
CA LYS A 111 -6.38 -27.73 7.20
C LYS A 111 -7.04 -27.48 5.85
N ASP A 112 -7.03 -28.49 5.01
CA ASP A 112 -7.89 -28.50 3.85
C ASP A 112 -9.35 -28.53 4.33
N LEU A 113 -10.16 -27.63 3.76
CA LEU A 113 -11.60 -27.68 3.95
C LEU A 113 -12.14 -28.87 3.16
N GLU A 114 -12.90 -29.74 3.83
CA GLU A 114 -13.48 -30.92 3.19
C GLU A 114 -14.75 -30.52 2.44
N TYR A 115 -14.61 -30.12 1.17
CA TYR A 115 -15.74 -29.75 0.30
C TYR A 115 -16.57 -30.98 -0.11
N LYS A 116 -17.88 -30.96 0.10
CA LYS A 116 -18.77 -32.12 -0.16
C LYS A 116 -19.71 -31.83 -1.32
N LYS A 117 -19.60 -32.62 -2.38
CA LYS A 117 -20.51 -32.55 -3.54
C LYS A 117 -21.98 -32.64 -3.10
N ARG A 118 -22.78 -31.64 -3.50
CA ARG A 118 -24.24 -31.65 -3.31
C ARG A 118 -24.91 -32.60 -4.30
N TRP A 119 -26.01 -33.23 -3.89
CA TRP A 119 -26.76 -34.17 -4.74
C TRP A 119 -27.38 -33.45 -5.96
N GLY A 120 -27.50 -34.13 -7.10
CA GLY A 120 -27.99 -33.54 -8.36
C GLY A 120 -29.36 -32.85 -8.24
N LEU A 121 -30.30 -33.47 -7.52
CA LEU A 121 -31.65 -32.93 -7.35
C LEU A 121 -31.67 -31.67 -6.47
N THR A 122 -30.88 -31.62 -5.40
CA THR A 122 -30.83 -30.44 -4.53
C THR A 122 -30.21 -29.24 -5.25
N ARG A 123 -29.26 -29.48 -6.15
CA ARG A 123 -28.66 -28.44 -7.00
C ARG A 123 -29.62 -27.85 -8.02
N PHE A 124 -30.61 -28.64 -8.46
CA PHE A 124 -31.61 -28.20 -9.42
C PHE A 124 -32.65 -27.27 -8.78
N PHE A 125 -33.15 -27.62 -7.59
CA PHE A 125 -34.18 -26.83 -6.92
C PHE A 125 -33.63 -25.73 -6.00
N PHE A 126 -32.39 -25.86 -5.53
CA PHE A 126 -31.78 -24.94 -4.58
C PHE A 126 -30.34 -24.61 -4.99
N PRO A 127 -30.17 -23.76 -6.02
CA PRO A 127 -28.85 -23.22 -6.34
C PRO A 127 -28.30 -22.51 -5.10
N LYS A 128 -27.01 -22.73 -4.83
CA LYS A 128 -26.29 -22.09 -3.72
C LYS A 128 -25.02 -21.51 -4.26
N ARG A 129 -24.72 -20.26 -3.90
CA ARG A 129 -23.41 -19.67 -4.07
C ARG A 129 -22.93 -19.12 -2.74
N VAL A 130 -21.71 -19.43 -2.35
CA VAL A 130 -21.08 -18.85 -1.15
C VAL A 130 -19.81 -18.15 -1.59
N THR A 131 -19.66 -16.90 -1.21
CA THR A 131 -18.43 -16.15 -1.44
C THR A 131 -17.88 -15.66 -0.11
N LEU A 132 -16.61 -15.93 0.14
CA LEU A 132 -15.91 -15.51 1.34
C LEU A 132 -14.69 -14.71 0.92
N ASN A 133 -14.53 -13.53 1.48
CA ASN A 133 -13.39 -12.66 1.23
C ASN A 133 -12.78 -12.23 2.55
N ALA A 134 -11.45 -12.28 2.63
CA ALA A 134 -10.69 -11.69 3.71
C ALA A 134 -9.74 -10.63 3.14
N SER A 135 -9.66 -9.49 3.82
CA SER A 135 -8.77 -8.39 3.46
C SER A 135 -8.14 -7.76 4.70
N ALA A 136 -6.96 -7.19 4.52
CA ALA A 136 -6.31 -6.32 5.49
C ALA A 136 -6.30 -4.90 4.93
N LYS A 137 -6.92 -3.99 5.66
CA LYS A 137 -6.89 -2.56 5.39
C LYS A 137 -5.94 -1.89 6.37
N VAL A 138 -4.96 -1.18 5.83
CA VAL A 138 -3.99 -0.43 6.62
C VAL A 138 -4.29 1.05 6.44
N ASP A 139 -4.48 1.75 7.55
CA ASP A 139 -4.69 3.19 7.57
C ASP A 139 -3.64 3.87 8.46
N LEU A 140 -2.72 4.58 7.82
CA LEU A 140 -1.67 5.39 8.46
C LEU A 140 -2.02 6.89 8.41
N GLY A 141 -3.28 7.23 8.16
CA GLY A 141 -3.77 8.59 7.92
C GLY A 141 -3.39 9.10 6.52
N VAL A 142 -2.10 9.12 6.20
CA VAL A 142 -1.62 9.57 4.88
C VAL A 142 -1.54 8.46 3.84
N TYR A 143 -1.54 7.20 4.29
CA TYR A 143 -1.46 6.03 3.43
C TYR A 143 -2.60 5.12 3.81
N LYS A 144 -3.41 4.75 2.81
CA LYS A 144 -4.50 3.79 2.96
C LYS A 144 -4.35 2.76 1.87
N THR A 145 -4.23 1.50 2.26
CA THR A 145 -4.19 0.38 1.33
C THR A 145 -5.09 -0.74 1.82
N THR A 146 -5.79 -1.39 0.90
CA THR A 146 -6.54 -2.62 1.17
C THR A 146 -5.90 -3.74 0.38
N VAL A 147 -5.37 -4.74 1.09
CA VAL A 147 -4.79 -5.94 0.50
C VAL A 147 -5.75 -7.11 0.69
N SER A 148 -6.12 -7.79 -0.40
CA SER A 148 -6.90 -9.02 -0.31
C SER A 148 -5.98 -10.15 0.15
N LEU A 149 -6.47 -10.99 1.07
CA LEU A 149 -5.70 -12.08 1.70
C LEU A 149 -6.20 -13.45 1.24
N LEU A 150 -7.51 -13.61 1.18
CA LEU A 150 -8.19 -14.84 0.79
C LEU A 150 -9.48 -14.50 0.05
N SER A 151 -9.77 -15.25 -1.01
CA SER A 151 -11.09 -15.34 -1.60
C SER A 151 -11.47 -16.81 -1.78
N ILE A 152 -12.68 -17.19 -1.38
CA ILE A 152 -13.27 -18.50 -1.62
C ILE A 152 -14.60 -18.26 -2.33
N ASP A 153 -14.82 -18.93 -3.46
CA ASP A 153 -16.08 -18.92 -4.19
C ASP A 153 -16.56 -20.37 -4.37
N GLU A 154 -17.70 -20.69 -3.79
CA GLU A 154 -18.43 -21.93 -4.02
C GLU A 154 -19.65 -21.60 -4.90
N THR A 155 -19.81 -22.29 -6.02
CA THR A 155 -21.02 -22.25 -6.83
C THR A 155 -21.55 -23.66 -7.01
N SER A 156 -22.82 -23.88 -6.66
CA SER A 156 -23.48 -25.18 -6.80
C SER A 156 -24.87 -25.05 -7.40
N SER A 157 -25.03 -25.45 -8.67
CA SER A 157 -26.30 -25.44 -9.43
C SER A 157 -26.45 -26.60 -10.41
N SER A 158 -27.61 -26.70 -11.05
CA SER A 158 -27.85 -27.66 -12.14
C SER A 158 -27.02 -27.40 -13.39
N GLU A 159 -26.72 -26.13 -13.69
CA GLU A 159 -26.03 -25.72 -14.92
C GLU A 159 -24.52 -25.94 -14.84
N VAL A 160 -23.91 -25.56 -13.71
CA VAL A 160 -22.44 -25.56 -13.53
C VAL A 160 -21.97 -26.76 -12.70
N GLY A 161 -22.90 -27.49 -12.06
CA GLY A 161 -22.58 -28.58 -11.15
C GLY A 161 -22.18 -28.06 -9.77
N SER A 162 -21.05 -28.52 -9.24
CA SER A 162 -20.46 -27.97 -8.01
C SER A 162 -19.02 -27.59 -8.32
N ARG A 163 -18.73 -26.29 -8.16
CA ARG A 163 -17.44 -25.68 -8.41
C ARG A 163 -17.00 -24.95 -7.16
N TRP A 164 -15.75 -25.15 -6.77
CA TRP A 164 -15.11 -24.46 -5.66
C TRP A 164 -13.81 -23.87 -6.17
N GLU A 165 -13.63 -22.58 -5.92
CA GLU A 165 -12.41 -21.86 -6.23
C GLU A 165 -11.89 -21.23 -4.95
N ARG A 166 -10.60 -21.40 -4.68
CA ARG A 166 -9.93 -20.81 -3.53
C ARG A 166 -8.69 -20.09 -4.03
N TYR A 167 -8.68 -18.79 -3.82
CA TYR A 167 -7.57 -17.90 -4.13
C TYR A 167 -6.96 -17.44 -2.82
N ILE A 168 -5.80 -18.00 -2.48
CA ILE A 168 -4.99 -17.50 -1.38
C ILE A 168 -3.95 -16.59 -2.01
N ILE A 169 -3.92 -15.34 -1.56
CA ILE A 169 -2.91 -14.40 -2.03
C ILE A 169 -1.67 -14.66 -1.18
N ASP A 170 -0.75 -15.41 -1.78
CA ASP A 170 0.57 -15.76 -1.25
C ASP A 170 1.64 -14.72 -1.60
N ASP A 171 1.24 -13.70 -2.38
CA ASP A 171 2.21 -12.82 -3.00
C ASP A 171 2.95 -12.00 -1.94
N HIS A 172 4.27 -11.90 -2.12
CA HIS A 172 5.08 -10.85 -1.52
C HIS A 172 4.68 -9.54 -2.18
N THR A 173 3.49 -9.01 -1.87
CA THR A 173 3.15 -7.66 -2.29
C THR A 173 4.11 -6.74 -1.55
N THR A 174 5.23 -6.42 -2.20
CA THR A 174 6.10 -5.34 -1.75
C THR A 174 5.33 -4.08 -2.06
N GLU A 175 4.43 -3.73 -1.14
CA GLU A 175 3.78 -2.44 -1.15
C GLU A 175 4.88 -1.37 -1.35
N PRO A 176 4.56 -0.32 -2.10
CA PRO A 176 5.51 0.75 -2.35
C PRO A 176 6.02 1.31 -1.03
N LEU A 177 7.25 1.83 -1.07
CA LEU A 177 7.76 2.64 0.03
C LEU A 177 6.81 3.83 0.22
N PHE A 178 6.50 4.15 1.47
CA PHE A 178 5.77 5.36 1.81
C PHE A 178 6.49 6.07 2.96
N LEU A 179 6.46 7.40 2.95
CA LEU A 179 6.99 8.20 4.04
C LEU A 179 5.97 8.20 5.19
N VAL A 180 6.41 7.78 6.38
CA VAL A 180 5.62 7.97 7.59
C VAL A 180 5.72 9.44 8.00
N PRO A 181 4.61 10.18 8.12
CA PRO A 181 4.65 11.59 8.51
C PRO A 181 5.25 11.80 9.89
N GLN A 182 5.76 13.01 10.09
CA GLN A 182 6.15 13.48 11.42
C GLN A 182 4.91 13.51 12.33
N ASN A 183 5.08 13.17 13.60
CA ASN A 183 4.06 13.23 14.66
C ASN A 183 2.91 12.21 14.60
N ILE A 184 2.96 11.19 13.75
CA ILE A 184 2.04 10.04 13.85
C ILE A 184 2.51 9.09 14.93
N THR A 185 1.71 8.92 15.97
CA THR A 185 1.97 7.95 17.06
C THR A 185 1.23 6.64 16.86
N HIS A 186 0.07 6.70 16.21
CA HIS A 186 -0.83 5.57 16.02
C HIS A 186 -1.24 5.40 14.57
N ALA A 187 -1.36 4.14 14.16
CA ALA A 187 -1.97 3.72 12.92
C ALA A 187 -2.98 2.60 13.20
N THR A 188 -3.87 2.33 12.25
CA THR A 188 -4.83 1.23 12.38
C THR A 188 -4.61 0.19 11.29
N LEU A 189 -4.83 -1.06 11.68
CA LEU A 189 -4.83 -2.22 10.81
C LEU A 189 -6.17 -2.92 11.02
N ASP A 190 -7.07 -2.72 10.07
CA ASP A 190 -8.40 -3.28 10.06
C ASP A 190 -8.39 -4.56 9.25
N TYR A 191 -8.59 -5.69 9.90
CA TYR A 191 -8.84 -6.95 9.22
C TYR A 191 -10.32 -7.11 9.01
N SER A 192 -10.75 -7.31 7.78
CA SER A 192 -12.14 -7.54 7.45
C SER A 192 -12.31 -8.92 6.84
N PHE A 193 -13.31 -9.64 7.35
CA PHE A 193 -13.82 -10.87 6.79
C PHE A 193 -15.25 -10.59 6.37
N THR A 194 -15.56 -10.86 5.11
CA THR A 194 -16.90 -10.72 4.55
C THR A 194 -17.28 -12.06 3.94
N GLY A 195 -18.35 -12.66 4.44
CA GLY A 195 -18.97 -13.82 3.85
C GLY A 195 -20.37 -13.53 3.36
N ASN A 196 -20.71 -14.06 2.20
CA ASN A 196 -22.06 -14.01 1.64
C ASN A 196 -22.48 -15.40 1.17
N GLU A 197 -23.77 -15.68 1.32
CA GLU A 197 -24.47 -16.77 0.66
C GLU A 197 -25.58 -16.19 -0.22
N ASP A 198 -25.40 -16.29 -1.54
CA ASP A 198 -26.44 -15.90 -2.50
C ASP A 198 -27.21 -17.13 -3.00
N THR A 199 -28.53 -16.99 -3.01
CA THR A 199 -29.44 -17.95 -3.66
C THR A 199 -29.74 -17.57 -5.12
N SER A 200 -29.24 -16.41 -5.60
CA SER A 200 -29.50 -15.89 -6.95
C SER A 200 -28.20 -15.68 -7.77
N PHE A 201 -28.26 -15.94 -9.08
CA PHE A 201 -27.09 -15.99 -9.98
C PHE A 201 -26.51 -14.62 -10.42
N SER A 202 -27.11 -13.49 -10.00
CA SER A 202 -26.78 -12.16 -10.56
C SER A 202 -25.52 -11.50 -9.97
N SER A 203 -25.01 -11.95 -8.83
CA SER A 203 -23.84 -11.39 -8.13
C SER A 203 -22.48 -11.86 -8.71
N ALA A 204 -22.50 -12.86 -9.60
CA ALA A 204 -21.33 -13.51 -10.19
C ALA A 204 -20.32 -12.56 -10.85
N LYS A 205 -20.82 -11.51 -11.52
CA LYS A 205 -19.97 -10.59 -12.27
C LYS A 205 -19.21 -9.63 -11.36
N ALA A 206 -19.73 -9.31 -10.17
CA ALA A 206 -19.11 -8.35 -9.27
C ALA A 206 -17.80 -8.90 -8.66
N LEU A 207 -17.80 -10.18 -8.29
CA LEU A 207 -16.62 -10.84 -7.71
C LEU A 207 -15.53 -11.10 -8.76
N ASP A 208 -15.88 -11.58 -9.95
CA ASP A 208 -14.89 -11.78 -11.03
C ASP A 208 -14.23 -10.45 -11.44
N ILE A 209 -14.99 -9.35 -11.39
CA ILE A 209 -14.45 -7.99 -11.57
C ILE A 209 -13.58 -7.58 -10.39
N ALA A 210 -13.94 -7.91 -9.15
CA ALA A 210 -13.14 -7.63 -7.96
C ALA A 210 -11.80 -8.40 -7.98
N ILE A 211 -11.83 -9.71 -8.25
CA ILE A 211 -10.64 -10.58 -8.35
C ILE A 211 -9.77 -10.14 -9.54
N GLY A 212 -10.39 -9.85 -10.70
CA GLY A 212 -9.68 -9.32 -11.87
C GLY A 212 -9.03 -7.96 -11.59
N ALA A 213 -9.74 -7.05 -10.90
CA ALA A 213 -9.19 -5.76 -10.50
C ALA A 213 -8.03 -5.91 -9.51
N VAL A 214 -8.12 -6.82 -8.53
CA VAL A 214 -7.04 -7.08 -7.56
C VAL A 214 -5.74 -7.51 -8.26
N SER A 215 -5.81 -8.37 -9.28
CA SER A 215 -4.62 -8.79 -10.06
C SER A 215 -3.99 -7.68 -10.92
N ILE A 216 -4.77 -6.65 -11.30
CA ILE A 216 -4.32 -5.53 -12.13
C ILE A 216 -3.78 -4.37 -11.27
N VAL A 217 -4.07 -4.37 -9.96
CA VAL A 217 -3.86 -3.23 -9.05
C VAL A 217 -2.51 -3.27 -8.33
N SER A 218 -1.57 -4.15 -8.72
CA SER A 218 -0.20 -4.09 -8.21
C SER A 218 0.37 -2.67 -8.38
N PRO A 219 0.85 -2.01 -7.30
CA PRO A 219 1.39 -0.67 -7.38
C PRO A 219 2.56 -0.66 -8.38
N THR A 220 2.37 -0.02 -9.52
CA THR A 220 3.44 0.10 -10.53
C THR A 220 4.59 0.98 -10.04
N SER A 221 4.35 1.80 -9.02
CA SER A 221 5.32 2.68 -8.39
C SER A 221 6.05 2.01 -7.24
N SER A 222 7.36 2.21 -7.14
CA SER A 222 8.17 1.77 -5.98
C SER A 222 8.05 2.70 -4.77
N LEU A 223 7.50 3.92 -4.95
CA LEU A 223 7.39 4.97 -3.94
C LEU A 223 6.02 5.67 -4.02
N ILE A 224 5.37 5.84 -2.87
CA ILE A 224 4.19 6.69 -2.72
C ILE A 224 4.61 8.11 -2.39
N THR A 225 4.09 9.02 -3.19
CA THR A 225 4.23 10.47 -3.09
C THR A 225 2.85 11.09 -3.11
N SER A 226 2.74 12.40 -2.86
CA SER A 226 1.45 13.09 -3.04
C SER A 226 0.92 13.02 -4.47
N LEU A 227 1.80 12.75 -5.45
CA LEU A 227 1.41 12.59 -6.84
C LEU A 227 0.63 11.29 -7.09
N ASN A 228 0.88 10.18 -6.40
CA ASN A 228 0.16 8.92 -6.66
C ASN A 228 -0.71 8.47 -5.48
N LYS A 229 -0.60 9.12 -4.32
CA LYS A 229 -1.37 8.80 -3.11
C LYS A 229 -2.87 8.65 -3.35
N GLN A 230 -3.48 9.57 -4.09
CA GLN A 230 -4.91 9.52 -4.37
C GLN A 230 -5.27 8.30 -5.22
N SER A 231 -4.47 8.00 -6.25
CA SER A 231 -4.71 6.83 -7.10
C SER A 231 -4.64 5.53 -6.30
N VAL A 232 -3.70 5.41 -5.36
CA VAL A 232 -3.62 4.25 -4.45
C VAL A 232 -4.85 4.19 -3.52
N SER A 233 -5.29 5.33 -2.99
CA SER A 233 -6.49 5.41 -2.17
C SER A 233 -7.76 5.06 -2.95
N ASP A 234 -7.92 5.55 -4.17
CA ASP A 234 -9.07 5.30 -5.04
C ASP A 234 -9.13 3.82 -5.45
N LYS A 235 -7.98 3.22 -5.74
CA LYS A 235 -7.86 1.78 -5.99
C LYS A 235 -8.28 0.96 -4.77
N SER A 236 -7.82 1.34 -3.59
CA SER A 236 -8.24 0.69 -2.33
C SER A 236 -9.73 0.86 -2.08
N ALA A 237 -10.28 2.04 -2.31
CA ALA A 237 -11.71 2.32 -2.20
C ALA A 237 -12.54 1.56 -3.25
N ALA A 238 -12.00 1.34 -4.45
CA ALA A 238 -12.65 0.54 -5.49
C ALA A 238 -12.71 -0.95 -5.08
N ILE A 239 -11.65 -1.47 -4.45
CA ILE A 239 -11.64 -2.81 -3.84
C ILE A 239 -12.70 -2.87 -2.72
N ASP A 240 -12.68 -1.93 -1.79
CA ASP A 240 -13.65 -1.86 -0.68
C ASP A 240 -15.09 -1.81 -1.21
N LYS A 241 -15.35 -0.97 -2.23
CA LYS A 241 -16.67 -0.83 -2.86
C LYS A 241 -17.08 -2.09 -3.64
N ALA A 242 -16.14 -2.74 -4.33
CA ALA A 242 -16.42 -3.99 -5.04
C ALA A 242 -16.78 -5.10 -4.05
N ILE A 243 -16.09 -5.18 -2.91
CA ILE A 243 -16.41 -6.10 -1.81
C ILE A 243 -17.79 -5.77 -1.23
N ALA A 244 -18.08 -4.50 -0.96
CA ALA A 244 -19.35 -4.07 -0.35
C ALA A 244 -20.56 -4.26 -1.30
N ASN A 245 -20.39 -4.01 -2.60
CA ASN A 245 -21.47 -4.07 -3.58
C ASN A 245 -21.74 -5.49 -4.12
N ALA A 246 -20.85 -6.45 -3.87
CA ALA A 246 -21.03 -7.79 -4.41
C ALA A 246 -22.20 -8.55 -3.77
N PHE A 247 -22.75 -8.09 -2.63
CA PHE A 247 -23.54 -8.93 -1.73
C PHE A 247 -24.80 -8.23 -1.19
N SER A 248 -25.96 -8.90 -1.22
CA SER A 248 -27.24 -8.36 -0.71
C SER A 248 -27.56 -8.78 0.73
N GLU A 249 -26.96 -9.87 1.20
CA GLU A 249 -26.91 -10.30 2.60
C GLU A 249 -25.43 -10.56 2.92
N SER A 250 -24.95 -10.28 4.12
CA SER A 250 -23.52 -10.48 4.40
C SER A 250 -23.24 -10.64 5.88
N LEU A 251 -22.38 -11.60 6.21
CA LEU A 251 -21.69 -11.68 7.47
C LEU A 251 -20.38 -10.89 7.35
N ILE A 252 -20.25 -9.82 8.12
CA ILE A 252 -19.03 -9.00 8.15
C ILE A 252 -18.46 -9.04 9.56
N GLU A 253 -17.25 -9.58 9.70
CA GLU A 253 -16.44 -9.44 10.91
C GLU A 253 -15.29 -8.50 10.62
N THR A 254 -15.10 -7.48 11.46
CA THR A 254 -13.95 -6.59 11.35
C THR A 254 -13.23 -6.51 12.68
N LYS A 255 -11.90 -6.65 12.64
CA LYS A 255 -11.03 -6.53 13.80
C LYS A 255 -9.98 -5.47 13.55
N THR A 256 -10.05 -4.40 14.33
CA THR A 256 -9.09 -3.30 14.27
C THR A 256 -7.96 -3.52 15.28
N LEU A 257 -6.72 -3.46 14.79
CA LEU A 257 -5.53 -3.44 15.61
C LEU A 257 -4.89 -2.05 15.60
N GLY A 258 -4.56 -1.55 16.79
CA GLY A 258 -3.71 -0.37 16.94
C GLY A 258 -2.24 -0.71 16.67
N LEU A 259 -1.64 0.00 15.73
CA LEU A 259 -0.22 -0.02 15.44
C LEU A 259 0.45 1.18 16.14
N ARG A 260 1.56 0.93 16.83
CA ARG A 260 2.36 2.00 17.44
C ARG A 260 3.49 2.37 16.50
N MET A 261 3.42 3.56 15.93
CA MET A 261 4.39 4.06 14.93
C MET A 261 5.57 4.77 15.58
N ASP A 262 5.38 5.26 16.81
CA ASP A 262 6.38 5.94 17.65
C ASP A 262 7.39 4.99 18.30
N SER A 263 7.08 3.69 18.34
CA SER A 263 7.79 2.70 19.14
C SER A 263 7.83 1.34 18.46
N TRP A 264 8.14 1.37 17.17
CA TRP A 264 8.25 0.17 16.33
C TRP A 264 9.60 -0.52 16.54
N SER A 265 9.65 -1.84 16.46
CA SER A 265 10.91 -2.60 16.45
C SER A 265 11.00 -3.46 15.19
N VAL A 266 12.23 -3.62 14.67
CA VAL A 266 12.52 -4.64 13.67
C VAL A 266 12.11 -6.01 14.21
N GLY A 267 11.23 -6.68 13.46
CA GLY A 267 10.70 -8.00 13.82
C GLY A 267 9.33 -7.99 14.50
N ASP A 268 8.82 -6.82 14.92
CA ASP A 268 7.44 -6.73 15.40
C ASP A 268 6.49 -7.23 14.31
N THR A 269 5.67 -8.21 14.66
CA THR A 269 4.84 -8.96 13.72
C THR A 269 3.42 -9.06 14.24
N TYR A 270 2.46 -8.79 13.36
CA TYR A 270 1.04 -8.92 13.62
C TYR A 270 0.53 -10.12 12.84
N THR A 271 0.14 -11.18 13.55
CA THR A 271 -0.37 -12.39 12.92
C THR A 271 -1.89 -12.35 12.89
N LEU A 272 -2.44 -12.56 11.72
CA LEU A 272 -3.86 -12.81 11.46
C LEU A 272 -4.05 -14.30 11.21
N LYS A 273 -4.97 -14.92 11.93
CA LYS A 273 -5.42 -16.30 11.71
C LYS A 273 -6.89 -16.24 11.34
N MET A 274 -7.23 -16.75 10.15
CA MET A 274 -8.61 -16.90 9.74
C MET A 274 -9.08 -18.32 9.97
N LYS A 275 -10.26 -18.43 10.58
CA LYS A 275 -10.89 -19.70 10.94
C LYS A 275 -12.25 -19.77 10.25
N LEU A 276 -12.59 -20.94 9.69
CA LEU A 276 -13.89 -21.22 9.08
C LEU A 276 -14.42 -22.58 9.59
N PRO A 277 -15.73 -22.85 9.54
CA PRO A 277 -16.27 -24.17 9.85
C PRO A 277 -15.61 -25.27 9.02
N LYS A 278 -15.32 -26.43 9.62
CA LYS A 278 -14.61 -27.52 8.94
C LYS A 278 -15.45 -28.19 7.84
N ASP A 279 -16.77 -28.30 8.02
CA ASP A 279 -17.68 -28.90 7.04
C ASP A 279 -18.67 -27.86 6.52
N GLU A 280 -19.01 -27.90 5.23
CA GLU A 280 -20.07 -27.07 4.62
C GLU A 280 -21.46 -27.25 5.26
N LYS A 281 -21.64 -28.35 5.99
CA LYS A 281 -22.89 -28.69 6.70
C LYS A 281 -22.89 -28.26 8.16
N THR A 282 -21.73 -27.92 8.72
CA THR A 282 -21.69 -27.43 10.09
C THR A 282 -22.19 -26.00 10.06
N ASP A 283 -23.16 -25.76 10.92
CA ASP A 283 -23.68 -24.44 11.29
C ASP A 283 -22.53 -23.41 11.32
N TRP A 284 -22.76 -22.18 10.84
CA TRP A 284 -21.80 -21.08 11.07
C TRP A 284 -21.62 -20.84 12.59
N GLU A 285 -22.48 -21.45 13.41
CA GLU A 285 -22.38 -21.56 14.86
C GLU A 285 -21.52 -22.73 15.38
N ALA A 286 -20.92 -23.53 14.52
CA ALA A 286 -20.20 -24.74 14.92
C ALA A 286 -19.00 -24.44 15.83
N GLU A 287 -18.87 -25.21 16.92
CA GLU A 287 -17.75 -25.13 17.86
C GLU A 287 -16.39 -25.47 17.23
N LYS A 288 -16.39 -26.19 16.09
CA LYS A 288 -15.18 -26.70 15.45
C LYS A 288 -14.81 -25.90 14.20
N LEU A 289 -14.07 -24.83 14.42
CA LEU A 289 -13.46 -24.05 13.35
C LEU A 289 -12.08 -24.62 12.94
N ALA A 290 -11.79 -24.61 11.65
CA ALA A 290 -10.51 -24.95 11.06
C ALA A 290 -9.79 -23.67 10.61
N THR A 291 -8.48 -23.59 10.84
CA THR A 291 -7.66 -22.48 10.34
C THR A 291 -7.46 -22.65 8.83
N VAL A 292 -7.93 -21.66 8.06
CA VAL A 292 -7.90 -21.66 6.59
C VAL A 292 -6.85 -20.71 6.02
N GLY A 293 -6.26 -19.86 6.85
CA GLY A 293 -5.18 -19.00 6.44
C GLY A 293 -4.54 -18.33 7.65
N ILE A 294 -3.23 -18.12 7.54
CA ILE A 294 -2.45 -17.38 8.52
C ILE A 294 -1.63 -16.38 7.75
N TRP A 295 -1.76 -15.10 8.09
CA TRP A 295 -0.97 -14.02 7.51
C TRP A 295 -0.19 -13.30 8.60
N SER A 296 1.01 -12.88 8.25
CA SER A 296 1.92 -12.11 9.06
C SER A 296 2.06 -10.75 8.40
N VAL A 297 1.62 -9.71 9.11
CA VAL A 297 1.73 -8.32 8.72
C VAL A 297 2.85 -7.69 9.55
N ARG A 298 3.85 -7.13 8.87
CA ARG A 298 4.93 -6.38 9.51
C ARG A 298 5.34 -5.20 8.65
N PHE A 299 5.99 -4.21 9.25
CA PHE A 299 6.68 -3.19 8.47
C PHE A 299 8.10 -3.66 8.14
N ASP A 300 8.62 -3.17 7.03
CA ASP A 300 10.05 -3.29 6.78
C ASP A 300 10.85 -2.38 7.70
N ALA A 301 12.13 -2.67 7.89
CA ALA A 301 13.04 -1.75 8.54
C ALA A 301 12.97 -0.37 7.87
N PRO A 302 12.82 0.70 8.66
CA PRO A 302 12.68 2.03 8.11
C PRO A 302 13.95 2.45 7.38
N ARG A 303 13.77 3.10 6.24
CA ARG A 303 14.82 3.70 5.42
C ARG A 303 14.78 5.21 5.58
N ILE A 304 15.95 5.81 5.66
CA ILE A 304 16.06 7.27 5.76
C ILE A 304 15.88 7.98 4.39
N SER A 305 16.12 7.24 3.30
CA SER A 305 16.05 7.70 1.91
C SER A 305 15.31 6.67 1.05
N ALA A 306 14.44 7.15 0.17
CA ALA A 306 13.83 6.33 -0.87
C ALA A 306 14.86 5.90 -1.93
N ILE A 307 15.87 6.74 -2.18
CA ILE A 307 16.89 6.58 -3.23
C ILE A 307 17.98 5.59 -2.80
N TYR A 308 18.40 5.64 -1.54
CA TYR A 308 19.49 4.83 -1.00
C TYR A 308 19.00 3.75 -0.04
N PRO A 309 19.43 2.47 -0.18
CA PRO A 309 18.91 1.33 0.60
C PRO A 309 19.51 1.22 2.01
N TYR A 310 19.60 2.35 2.71
CA TYR A 310 20.13 2.43 4.08
C TYR A 310 19.00 2.44 5.11
N HIS A 311 19.05 1.47 6.02
CA HIS A 311 17.98 1.17 6.97
C HIS A 311 18.43 1.50 8.40
N VAL A 312 17.48 1.92 9.24
CA VAL A 312 17.65 2.03 10.69
C VAL A 312 17.07 0.78 11.32
N CYS A 313 17.92 -0.04 11.92
CA CYS A 313 17.53 -1.36 12.44
C CYS A 313 17.63 -1.44 13.98
N GLY A 314 18.17 -0.41 14.63
CA GLY A 314 18.36 -0.38 16.08
C GLY A 314 19.33 -1.48 16.54
N LYS A 315 19.38 -1.68 17.85
CA LYS A 315 20.16 -2.75 18.48
C LYS A 315 19.29 -3.95 18.85
N ASP A 316 19.86 -5.13 18.71
CA ASP A 316 19.32 -6.37 19.26
C ASP A 316 19.59 -6.48 20.77
N SER A 317 19.13 -7.57 21.38
CA SER A 317 19.31 -7.86 22.81
C SER A 317 20.78 -7.99 23.23
N SER A 318 21.71 -8.19 22.30
CA SER A 318 23.15 -8.25 22.54
C SER A 318 23.84 -6.88 22.40
N GLY A 319 23.08 -5.84 22.07
CA GLY A 319 23.60 -4.49 21.81
C GLY A 319 24.24 -4.34 20.43
N GLN A 320 24.15 -5.35 19.56
CA GLN A 320 24.65 -5.29 18.19
C GLN A 320 23.57 -4.74 17.26
N PRO A 321 23.93 -4.10 16.13
CA PRO A 321 22.95 -3.70 15.13
C PRO A 321 22.12 -4.90 14.70
N ASN A 322 20.79 -4.77 14.74
CA ASN A 322 19.89 -5.86 14.34
C ASN A 322 20.10 -6.15 12.84
N ALA A 323 20.93 -7.16 12.55
CA ALA A 323 21.40 -7.44 11.21
C ALA A 323 20.32 -8.15 10.42
N ILE A 324 19.65 -7.42 9.54
CA ILE A 324 18.73 -8.02 8.58
C ILE A 324 19.55 -8.48 7.37
N LYS A 325 19.53 -9.80 7.13
CA LYS A 325 20.27 -10.42 6.02
C LYS A 325 19.98 -9.69 4.69
N GLY A 326 21.03 -9.23 4.02
CA GLY A 326 20.95 -8.53 2.74
C GLY A 326 20.57 -7.05 2.82
N LYS A 327 20.56 -6.43 4.01
CA LYS A 327 20.27 -4.99 4.17
C LYS A 327 21.43 -4.26 4.84
N ASN A 328 21.65 -3.02 4.39
CA ASN A 328 22.59 -2.10 5.03
C ASN A 328 21.90 -1.47 6.25
N CYS A 329 22.02 -2.16 7.39
CA CYS A 329 21.41 -1.77 8.66
C CYS A 329 22.35 -0.91 9.51
N PHE A 330 21.81 0.16 10.10
CA PHE A 330 22.50 1.04 11.03
C PHE A 330 21.74 1.12 12.35
N GLU A 331 22.48 1.29 13.45
CA GLU A 331 21.89 1.38 14.80
C GLU A 331 21.07 2.67 15.01
N SER A 332 21.30 3.73 14.24
CA SER A 332 20.65 5.02 14.45
C SER A 332 20.42 5.80 13.16
N TYR A 333 19.46 6.74 13.23
CA TYR A 333 19.17 7.70 12.16
C TYR A 333 20.42 8.49 11.73
N ALA A 334 21.21 8.98 12.69
CA ALA A 334 22.39 9.80 12.41
C ALA A 334 23.43 9.02 11.59
N LYS A 335 23.71 7.76 11.96
CA LYS A 335 24.66 6.92 11.22
C LYS A 335 24.15 6.51 9.84
N ALA A 336 22.86 6.19 9.72
CA ALA A 336 22.24 5.93 8.41
C ALA A 336 22.32 7.16 7.50
N LYS A 337 22.07 8.36 8.05
CA LYS A 337 22.17 9.64 7.33
C LYS A 337 23.59 9.89 6.83
N GLU A 338 24.58 9.73 7.70
CA GLU A 338 25.99 9.86 7.34
C GLU A 338 26.39 8.88 6.23
N ALA A 339 25.91 7.63 6.28
CA ALA A 339 26.18 6.64 5.25
C ALA A 339 25.56 7.02 3.89
N VAL A 340 24.30 7.49 3.86
CA VAL A 340 23.64 8.01 2.66
C VAL A 340 24.45 9.14 2.04
N PHE A 341 24.78 10.15 2.86
CA PHE A 341 25.53 11.31 2.43
C PHE A 341 26.95 10.96 1.98
N GLY A 342 27.60 10.01 2.65
CA GLY A 342 28.91 9.49 2.27
C GLY A 342 28.88 8.76 0.91
N GLU A 343 27.91 7.87 0.68
CA GLU A 343 27.74 7.18 -0.61
C GLU A 343 27.48 8.19 -1.74
N PHE A 344 26.52 9.09 -1.52
CA PHE A 344 26.14 10.11 -2.48
C PHE A 344 27.32 10.99 -2.92
N LYS A 345 28.13 11.49 -1.97
CA LYS A 345 29.33 12.28 -2.27
C LYS A 345 30.39 11.48 -3.02
N ARG A 346 30.71 10.27 -2.53
CA ARG A 346 31.76 9.43 -3.10
C ARG A 346 31.48 9.08 -4.56
N ASN A 347 30.22 8.81 -4.87
CA ASN A 347 29.80 8.41 -6.22
C ASN A 347 29.44 9.61 -7.12
N ARG A 348 29.27 10.81 -6.55
CA ARG A 348 28.75 12.00 -7.27
C ARG A 348 27.42 11.71 -7.97
N ASP A 349 26.51 11.05 -7.24
CA ASP A 349 25.24 10.50 -7.72
C ASP A 349 24.16 11.56 -8.03
N TYR A 350 24.53 12.77 -8.50
CA TYR A 350 23.60 13.87 -8.75
C TYR A 350 22.50 13.46 -9.74
N HIS A 351 22.88 12.78 -10.82
CA HIS A 351 21.93 12.29 -11.82
C HIS A 351 21.01 11.21 -11.26
N ARG A 352 21.50 10.28 -10.44
CA ARG A 352 20.65 9.26 -9.80
C ARG A 352 19.53 9.90 -8.97
N VAL A 353 19.84 10.97 -8.24
CA VAL A 353 18.84 11.71 -7.45
C VAL A 353 17.87 12.45 -8.36
N LEU A 354 18.39 13.19 -9.35
CA LEU A 354 17.58 14.03 -10.24
C LEU A 354 16.74 13.22 -11.24
N ASP A 355 17.20 12.06 -11.65
CA ASP A 355 16.52 11.16 -12.59
C ASP A 355 15.59 10.18 -11.86
N THR A 356 15.48 10.29 -10.52
CA THR A 356 14.49 9.53 -9.76
C THR A 356 13.10 9.82 -10.30
N GLU A 357 12.43 8.77 -10.77
CA GLU A 357 11.11 8.85 -11.37
C GLU A 357 10.01 8.80 -10.31
N LEU A 358 9.12 9.78 -10.34
CA LEU A 358 7.92 9.84 -9.51
C LEU A 358 6.68 9.62 -10.38
N TYR A 359 5.69 8.90 -9.86
CA TYR A 359 4.47 8.58 -10.60
C TYR A 359 3.45 9.71 -10.45
N LYS A 360 2.94 10.23 -11.56
CA LYS A 360 1.86 11.22 -11.55
C LYS A 360 0.52 10.58 -11.21
N LEU A 361 -0.39 11.42 -10.72
CA LEU A 361 -1.76 11.06 -10.35
C LEU A 361 -2.46 10.54 -11.61
N ASN A 362 -2.99 9.31 -11.54
CA ASN A 362 -3.86 8.70 -12.55
C ASN A 362 -3.22 8.46 -13.92
N ASP A 363 -1.91 8.55 -14.04
CA ASP A 363 -1.22 8.39 -15.31
C ASP A 363 -0.06 7.40 -15.16
N SER A 364 0.11 6.49 -16.12
CA SER A 364 1.31 5.64 -16.21
C SER A 364 2.57 6.46 -16.50
N ASN A 365 2.40 7.76 -16.79
CA ASN A 365 3.47 8.69 -17.05
C ASN A 365 4.26 9.01 -15.79
N LYS A 366 5.53 8.62 -15.84
CA LYS A 366 6.53 8.96 -14.84
C LYS A 366 7.07 10.36 -15.10
N VAL A 367 7.43 11.08 -14.04
CA VAL A 367 8.11 12.36 -14.13
C VAL A 367 9.33 12.35 -13.23
N SER A 368 10.47 12.74 -13.78
CA SER A 368 11.71 12.85 -13.03
C SER A 368 11.68 14.03 -12.06
N VAL A 369 12.41 13.90 -10.95
CA VAL A 369 12.65 14.99 -10.01
C VAL A 369 13.25 16.22 -10.74
N SER A 370 14.14 16.00 -11.71
CA SER A 370 14.74 17.05 -12.54
C SER A 370 13.72 17.85 -13.33
N SER A 371 12.73 17.19 -13.93
CA SER A 371 11.67 17.86 -14.69
C SER A 371 10.82 18.74 -13.77
N LEU A 372 10.45 18.26 -12.59
CA LEU A 372 9.66 19.05 -11.62
C LEU A 372 10.42 20.29 -11.15
N ILE A 373 11.71 20.13 -10.84
CA ILE A 373 12.56 21.22 -10.34
C ILE A 373 12.89 22.22 -11.43
N GLY A 374 13.19 21.75 -12.63
CA GLY A 374 13.49 22.61 -13.78
C GLY A 374 12.34 23.53 -14.17
N GLU A 375 11.10 23.16 -13.82
CA GLU A 375 9.92 23.99 -14.07
C GLU A 375 9.72 25.12 -13.04
N LEU A 376 10.41 25.06 -11.88
CA LEU A 376 10.28 26.08 -10.83
C LEU A 376 10.79 27.45 -11.31
N PRO A 377 10.00 28.54 -11.14
CA PRO A 377 10.42 29.87 -11.59
C PRO A 377 11.74 30.36 -10.99
N SER A 378 11.99 30.04 -9.73
CA SER A 378 13.24 30.38 -9.03
C SER A 378 14.44 29.65 -9.61
N VAL A 379 14.30 28.38 -9.99
CA VAL A 379 15.37 27.61 -10.68
C VAL A 379 15.60 28.13 -12.09
N LYS A 380 14.52 28.42 -12.84
CA LYS A 380 14.62 29.06 -14.17
C LYS A 380 15.35 30.41 -14.11
N ARG A 381 15.09 31.21 -13.07
CA ARG A 381 15.75 32.49 -12.85
C ARG A 381 17.26 32.36 -12.67
N LEU A 382 17.74 31.31 -11.99
CA LEU A 382 19.17 31.05 -11.84
C LEU A 382 19.86 30.69 -13.17
N ASN A 383 19.10 30.28 -14.19
CA ASN A 383 19.59 30.01 -15.54
C ASN A 383 19.43 31.19 -16.49
N ASP A 384 18.86 32.30 -16.04
CA ASP A 384 18.71 33.50 -16.86
C ASP A 384 20.09 34.07 -17.23
N LYS A 385 20.26 34.49 -18.48
CA LYS A 385 21.54 35.02 -18.97
C LYS A 385 22.00 36.23 -18.17
N THR A 386 21.07 37.07 -17.72
CA THR A 386 21.35 38.26 -16.90
C THR A 386 21.89 37.84 -15.55
N TYR A 387 21.26 36.83 -14.92
CA TYR A 387 21.72 36.27 -13.65
C TYR A 387 23.13 35.67 -13.80
N LEU A 388 23.35 34.82 -14.81
CA LEU A 388 24.64 34.19 -15.05
C LEU A 388 25.75 35.20 -15.35
N THR A 389 25.43 36.29 -16.07
CA THR A 389 26.41 37.35 -16.36
C THR A 389 26.79 38.09 -15.08
N ALA A 390 25.80 38.46 -14.24
CA ALA A 390 26.04 39.13 -12.96
C ALA A 390 26.79 38.22 -11.96
N PHE A 391 26.56 36.91 -12.03
CA PHE A 391 27.27 35.91 -11.25
C PHE A 391 28.74 35.80 -11.69
N ALA A 392 28.99 35.66 -12.99
CA ALA A 392 30.33 35.51 -13.56
C ALA A 392 31.22 36.75 -13.36
N SER A 393 30.64 37.95 -13.31
CA SER A 393 31.38 39.19 -13.02
C SER A 393 31.79 39.35 -11.55
N GLY A 394 31.49 38.36 -10.68
CA GLY A 394 31.78 38.43 -9.24
C GLY A 394 30.92 39.48 -8.52
N SER A 395 29.93 40.06 -9.19
CA SER A 395 29.00 41.03 -8.63
C SER A 395 27.78 40.36 -8.00
N LEU A 396 27.98 39.18 -7.40
CA LEU A 396 26.99 38.55 -6.52
C LEU A 396 26.76 39.47 -5.33
N ASN A 397 25.86 40.41 -5.54
CA ASN A 397 25.31 41.23 -4.49
C ASN A 397 24.42 40.35 -3.60
N ARG A 398 23.89 40.98 -2.55
CA ARG A 398 22.91 40.37 -1.65
C ARG A 398 21.72 39.73 -2.39
N ASP A 399 21.38 40.22 -3.58
CA ASP A 399 20.23 39.74 -4.35
C ASP A 399 20.50 38.38 -5.00
N GLY A 400 21.73 38.14 -5.50
CA GLY A 400 22.06 36.84 -6.10
C GLY A 400 22.05 35.69 -5.08
N ILE A 401 22.54 35.95 -3.86
CA ILE A 401 22.42 35.00 -2.73
C ILE A 401 20.95 34.82 -2.32
N GLN A 402 20.16 35.89 -2.36
CA GLN A 402 18.73 35.83 -2.07
C GLN A 402 17.99 34.94 -3.08
N ASP A 403 18.32 35.02 -4.37
CA ASP A 403 17.71 34.19 -5.41
C ASP A 403 18.03 32.70 -5.22
N MET A 404 19.26 32.37 -4.82
CA MET A 404 19.65 30.99 -4.51
C MET A 404 18.91 30.46 -3.27
N ASN A 405 18.78 31.28 -2.23
CA ASN A 405 17.96 30.94 -1.06
C ASN A 405 16.50 30.69 -1.44
N THR A 406 15.93 31.54 -2.30
CA THR A 406 14.56 31.37 -2.80
C THR A 406 14.43 30.07 -3.59
N ALA A 407 15.39 29.73 -4.46
CA ALA A 407 15.38 28.45 -5.18
C ALA A 407 15.46 27.24 -4.22
N CYS A 408 16.34 27.26 -3.22
CA CYS A 408 16.40 26.20 -2.21
C CYS A 408 15.09 26.05 -1.43
N ALA A 409 14.48 27.17 -1.02
CA ALA A 409 13.20 27.15 -0.31
C ALA A 409 12.06 26.61 -1.18
N ASP A 410 12.03 26.98 -2.46
CA ASP A 410 11.01 26.51 -3.41
C ASP A 410 11.17 25.02 -3.71
N ILE A 411 12.40 24.54 -3.93
CA ILE A 411 12.70 23.11 -4.11
C ILE A 411 12.28 22.34 -2.85
N SER A 412 12.68 22.81 -1.66
CA SER A 412 12.33 22.18 -0.39
C SER A 412 10.83 22.07 -0.19
N ARG A 413 10.10 23.15 -0.47
CA ARG A 413 8.64 23.19 -0.40
C ARG A 413 8.00 22.23 -1.39
N GLU A 414 8.48 22.18 -2.64
CA GLU A 414 7.94 21.24 -3.63
C GLU A 414 8.23 19.78 -3.24
N MET A 415 9.45 19.45 -2.81
CA MET A 415 9.80 18.09 -2.36
C MET A 415 9.00 17.66 -1.12
N THR A 416 8.81 18.57 -0.16
CA THR A 416 7.96 18.33 1.01
C THR A 416 6.50 18.10 0.59
N LYS A 417 5.98 18.89 -0.35
CA LYS A 417 4.65 18.71 -0.91
C LYS A 417 4.52 17.37 -1.64
N LEU A 418 5.58 16.87 -2.28
CA LEU A 418 5.65 15.53 -2.87
C LEU A 418 5.69 14.41 -1.82
N GLY A 419 5.93 14.73 -0.54
CA GLY A 419 6.08 13.75 0.52
C GLY A 419 7.46 13.09 0.53
N LEU A 420 8.51 13.83 0.13
CA LEU A 420 9.88 13.38 0.29
C LEU A 420 10.42 13.65 1.70
N SER A 421 11.33 12.81 2.18
CA SER A 421 11.99 13.00 3.48
C SER A 421 12.90 14.23 3.43
N VAL A 422 13.29 14.72 4.62
CA VAL A 422 14.26 15.82 4.73
C VAL A 422 15.58 15.43 4.07
N VAL A 423 16.03 14.18 4.26
CA VAL A 423 17.29 13.69 3.66
C VAL A 423 17.21 13.68 2.14
N ASP A 424 16.14 13.13 1.56
CA ASP A 424 15.97 13.12 0.10
C ASP A 424 15.83 14.54 -0.45
N THR A 425 15.12 15.43 0.25
CA THR A 425 15.02 16.85 -0.10
C THR A 425 16.40 17.53 -0.16
N SER A 426 17.28 17.24 0.81
CA SER A 426 18.63 17.79 0.85
C SER A 426 19.52 17.25 -0.27
N LEU A 427 19.40 15.95 -0.57
CA LEU A 427 20.08 15.33 -1.71
C LEU A 427 19.64 15.99 -3.03
N VAL A 428 18.35 16.27 -3.17
CA VAL A 428 17.77 16.91 -4.34
C VAL A 428 18.26 18.35 -4.50
N ILE A 429 18.26 19.15 -3.43
CA ILE A 429 18.81 20.51 -3.46
C ILE A 429 20.29 20.47 -3.86
N TYR A 430 21.09 19.65 -3.18
CA TYR A 430 22.53 19.55 -3.46
C TYR A 430 22.78 19.11 -4.91
N SER A 431 22.05 18.11 -5.40
CA SER A 431 22.15 17.63 -6.79
C SER A 431 21.73 18.68 -7.81
N THR A 432 20.75 19.53 -7.49
CA THR A 432 20.28 20.59 -8.39
C THR A 432 21.36 21.64 -8.66
N PHE A 433 22.11 22.03 -7.63
CA PHE A 433 23.15 23.05 -7.75
C PHE A 433 24.49 22.49 -8.25
N LEU A 434 24.78 21.22 -8.02
CA LEU A 434 25.99 20.57 -8.53
C LEU A 434 25.83 19.96 -9.92
N SER A 435 24.60 19.62 -10.33
CA SER A 435 24.33 19.22 -11.70
C SER A 435 24.26 20.43 -12.61
N SER A 436 25.21 20.54 -13.53
CA SER A 436 25.21 21.58 -14.57
C SER A 436 24.01 21.51 -15.52
N SER A 437 23.20 20.43 -15.46
CA SER A 437 22.01 20.25 -16.28
C SER A 437 20.82 21.12 -15.84
N LEU A 438 20.72 21.43 -14.54
CA LEU A 438 19.58 22.17 -13.99
C LEU A 438 19.94 23.59 -13.60
N VAL A 439 21.16 23.83 -13.11
CA VAL A 439 21.63 25.16 -12.72
C VAL A 439 23.02 25.35 -13.32
N LYS A 440 23.18 26.36 -14.19
CA LYS A 440 24.45 26.64 -14.88
C LYS A 440 25.47 27.42 -14.03
N LEU A 441 25.39 27.32 -12.71
CA LEU A 441 26.30 28.00 -11.79
C LEU A 441 27.57 27.16 -11.59
N ASP A 442 28.69 27.85 -11.34
CA ASP A 442 29.91 27.17 -10.94
C ASP A 442 29.72 26.53 -9.55
N ALA A 443 29.97 25.22 -9.47
CA ALA A 443 29.82 24.44 -8.25
C ALA A 443 30.66 25.02 -7.10
N ASN A 444 31.89 25.43 -7.36
CA ASN A 444 32.79 25.98 -6.33
C ASN A 444 32.23 27.30 -5.76
N ALA A 445 31.66 28.14 -6.63
CA ALA A 445 31.03 29.39 -6.21
C ALA A 445 29.77 29.14 -5.36
N TRP A 446 28.96 28.13 -5.70
CA TRP A 446 27.84 27.70 -4.84
C TRP A 446 28.33 27.22 -3.46
N GLU A 447 29.32 26.34 -3.43
CA GLU A 447 29.87 25.81 -2.18
C GLU A 447 30.48 26.90 -1.29
N THR A 448 31.17 27.88 -1.88
CA THR A 448 31.77 29.01 -1.14
C THR A 448 30.72 29.85 -0.42
N ASN A 449 29.53 30.01 -1.02
CA ASN A 449 28.45 30.85 -0.49
C ASN A 449 27.44 30.08 0.38
N LEU A 450 27.56 28.76 0.52
CA LEU A 450 26.59 27.92 1.22
C LEU A 450 26.30 28.37 2.67
N ALA A 451 27.30 28.89 3.38
CA ALA A 451 27.13 29.38 4.75
C ALA A 451 26.19 30.61 4.84
N MET A 452 26.04 31.36 3.75
CA MET A 452 25.11 32.50 3.65
C MET A 452 23.72 32.08 3.18
N MET A 453 23.57 30.84 2.72
CA MET A 453 22.33 30.30 2.16
C MET A 453 21.50 29.54 3.19
N LYS A 454 20.90 30.27 4.14
CA LYS A 454 20.11 29.71 5.24
C LYS A 454 19.02 28.73 4.80
N SER A 455 18.37 28.99 3.66
CA SER A 455 17.29 28.12 3.16
C SER A 455 17.80 26.82 2.55
N CYS A 456 19.09 26.74 2.22
CA CYS A 456 19.74 25.52 1.76
C CYS A 456 20.29 24.67 2.93
N ASP A 457 20.25 25.17 4.17
CA ASP A 457 20.81 24.48 5.35
C ASP A 457 19.84 23.41 5.93
N LEU A 458 19.43 22.46 5.08
CA LEU A 458 18.63 21.31 5.48
C LEU A 458 19.54 20.13 5.85
N SER A 459 20.51 20.32 6.75
CA SER A 459 21.62 19.37 6.98
C SER A 459 22.63 19.28 5.82
N VAL A 460 22.61 20.22 4.87
CA VAL A 460 23.62 20.29 3.80
C VAL A 460 25.01 20.61 4.38
N GLY A 461 25.09 21.23 5.56
CA GLY A 461 26.36 21.37 6.29
C GLY A 461 27.09 20.05 6.56
N GLU A 462 26.35 18.95 6.79
CA GLU A 462 26.93 17.61 6.94
C GLU A 462 27.44 17.05 5.59
N LEU A 463 26.87 17.51 4.48
CA LEU A 463 27.42 17.26 3.15
C LEU A 463 28.76 18.00 2.90
N LYS A 464 29.11 19.01 3.72
CA LYS A 464 30.39 19.74 3.61
C LYS A 464 31.52 19.17 4.46
N ALA A 465 31.20 18.60 5.62
CA ALA A 465 32.17 18.34 6.70
C ALA A 465 33.12 17.14 6.50
N THR A 466 33.33 16.66 5.27
CA THR A 466 34.19 15.49 5.01
C THR A 466 35.10 15.77 3.82
N THR A 467 36.03 16.71 4.00
CA THR A 467 37.24 16.72 3.18
C THR A 467 38.08 15.53 3.64
N ILE A 468 38.21 14.51 2.77
CA ILE A 468 39.16 13.41 2.97
C ILE A 468 40.57 13.96 2.83
#